data_AF-A0ABD5MEW7-F1
#
_entry.id   AF-A0ABD5MEW7-F1
#
_cell.length_a   1.000
_cell.length_b   1.000
_cell.length_c   1.000
_cell.angle_alpha   90.00
_cell.angle_beta   90.00
_cell.angle_gamma   90.00
#
_symmetry.space_group_name_H-M   'P 1'
#
loop_
_entity.id
_entity.type
_entity.pdbx_description
1 polymer ?
#
loop_
_entity_poly.entity_id
_entity_poly.type
_entity_poly.pdbx_seq_one_letter_code
_entity_poly.pdbx_strand_id
1 'polypeptide(L)'
;MTRTGIADPSEYLGIYKSIDDVPDMYSLSRLSVGYSDQDLWAEFIESRSHLSEATIKYTYGRLERLWKPFCEKRGINPAFPDPDDVEDFFAQQLAERSIQTVYDSRFVPLFKFFEWLLHHTEYPHRYNPVVMAAVSGEAGFRLWEKRLEECGVEK
;
A
#
# COMPACT_ATOMS: atom_id res chain seq x y z
N MET A 1 6.37 13.49 4.95
CA MET A 1 7.38 13.14 5.97
C MET A 1 6.93 11.80 6.52
N THR A 2 7.50 10.68 6.05
CA THR A 2 7.07 9.35 6.49
C THR A 2 7.44 9.18 7.97
N ARG A 3 6.48 8.84 8.82
CA ARG A 3 6.72 8.68 10.28
C ARG A 3 7.65 7.49 10.51
N THR A 4 8.94 7.73 10.74
CA THR A 4 9.91 6.71 11.15
C THR A 4 9.77 6.45 12.65
N GLY A 5 9.94 5.22 13.12
CA GLY A 5 9.92 4.93 14.56
C GLY A 5 8.64 4.33 15.15
N ILE A 6 7.55 4.25 14.39
CA ILE A 6 6.28 3.69 14.90
C ILE A 6 6.34 2.17 14.92
N ALA A 7 6.45 1.57 16.10
CA ALA A 7 6.51 0.12 16.29
C ALA A 7 5.18 -0.57 16.01
N ASP A 8 4.09 -0.11 16.63
CA ASP A 8 2.75 -0.64 16.37
C ASP A 8 2.16 0.00 15.09
N PRO A 9 1.87 -0.78 14.02
CA PRO A 9 1.26 -0.24 12.80
C PRO A 9 -0.05 0.51 13.06
N SER A 10 -0.80 0.19 14.11
CA SER A 10 -2.06 0.86 14.45
C SER A 10 -1.86 2.34 14.83
N GLU A 11 -0.70 2.70 15.36
CA GLU A 11 -0.35 4.10 15.66
C GLU A 11 -0.04 4.91 14.40
N TYR A 12 0.33 4.23 13.30
CA TYR A 12 0.50 4.87 11.99
C TYR A 12 -0.86 5.23 11.38
N LEU A 13 -1.91 4.46 11.69
CA LEU A 13 -3.26 4.76 11.25
C LEU A 13 -3.80 6.04 11.90
N GLY A 14 -4.67 6.73 11.16
CA GLY A 14 -5.37 7.93 11.63
C GLY A 14 -6.49 7.59 12.61
N ILE A 15 -7.70 8.00 12.27
CA ILE A 15 -8.90 7.83 13.12
C ILE A 15 -9.34 6.36 13.18
N TYR A 16 -9.28 5.64 12.05
CA TYR A 16 -9.73 4.26 11.93
C TYR A 16 -8.58 3.30 12.21
N LYS A 17 -8.75 2.40 13.19
CA LYS A 17 -7.69 1.46 13.64
C LYS A 17 -7.89 0.06 13.08
N SER A 18 -9.12 -0.29 12.72
CA SER A 18 -9.50 -1.47 11.95
C SER A 18 -10.30 -1.06 10.71
N ILE A 19 -10.43 -1.97 9.74
CA ILE A 19 -11.38 -1.84 8.63
C ILE A 19 -12.83 -1.80 9.14
N ASP A 20 -13.13 -2.51 10.22
CA ASP A 20 -14.46 -2.54 10.85
C ASP A 20 -14.84 -1.17 11.46
N ASP A 21 -13.87 -0.32 11.76
CA ASP A 21 -14.10 1.04 12.27
C ASP A 21 -14.43 2.02 11.14
N VAL A 22 -14.21 1.65 9.88
CA VAL A 22 -14.39 2.53 8.72
C VAL A 22 -15.88 2.59 8.36
N PRO A 23 -16.53 3.77 8.46
CA PRO A 23 -17.88 3.92 7.96
C PRO A 23 -17.96 3.57 6.48
N ASP A 24 -19.03 2.89 6.05
CA ASP A 24 -19.21 2.44 4.66
C ASP A 24 -19.00 3.56 3.62
N MET A 25 -19.41 4.80 3.93
CA MET A 25 -19.19 5.97 3.06
C MET A 25 -17.72 6.32 2.80
N TYR A 26 -16.80 5.79 3.61
CA TYR A 26 -15.35 5.94 3.48
C TYR A 26 -14.65 4.64 3.11
N SER A 27 -15.38 3.54 2.91
CA SER A 27 -14.80 2.29 2.42
C SER A 27 -14.24 2.49 1.01
N LEU A 28 -13.00 2.06 0.79
CA LEU A 28 -12.36 2.18 -0.53
C LEU A 28 -13.13 1.42 -1.60
N SER A 29 -13.68 0.24 -1.27
CA SER A 29 -14.50 -0.56 -2.19
C SER A 29 -15.66 0.25 -2.78
N ARG A 30 -16.39 1.00 -1.93
CA ARG A 30 -17.50 1.87 -2.35
C ARG A 30 -17.01 3.07 -3.15
N LEU A 31 -15.92 3.70 -2.72
CA LEU A 31 -15.36 4.89 -3.38
C LEU A 31 -14.83 4.58 -4.78
N SER A 32 -14.40 3.34 -5.03
CA SER A 32 -13.84 2.90 -6.31
C SER A 32 -14.72 3.18 -7.53
N VAL A 33 -16.05 3.21 -7.35
CA VAL A 33 -17.04 3.45 -8.42
C VAL A 33 -16.85 4.82 -9.10
N GLY A 34 -16.42 5.84 -8.34
CA GLY A 34 -16.18 7.18 -8.87
C GLY A 34 -14.86 7.37 -9.60
N TYR A 35 -14.02 6.32 -9.66
CA TYR A 35 -12.64 6.39 -10.14
C TYR A 35 -12.32 5.26 -11.14
N SER A 36 -13.34 4.64 -11.75
CA SER A 36 -13.15 3.52 -12.68
C SER A 36 -12.42 3.89 -13.97
N ASP A 37 -12.45 5.16 -14.34
CA ASP A 37 -11.90 5.76 -15.56
C ASP A 37 -10.57 6.50 -15.32
N GLN A 38 -10.04 6.48 -14.09
CA GLN A 38 -8.78 7.13 -13.72
C GLN A 38 -7.67 6.12 -13.43
N ASP A 39 -6.47 6.36 -13.96
CA ASP A 39 -5.27 5.60 -13.63
C ASP A 39 -4.45 6.35 -12.58
N LEU A 40 -4.89 6.28 -11.32
CA LEU A 40 -4.22 6.95 -10.20
C LEU A 40 -2.78 6.46 -9.99
N TRP A 41 -2.46 5.25 -10.45
CA TRP A 41 -1.08 4.77 -10.44
C TRP A 41 -0.23 5.56 -11.44
N ALA A 42 -0.71 5.82 -12.65
CA ALA A 42 -0.01 6.64 -13.63
C ALA A 42 0.22 8.07 -13.11
N GLU A 43 -0.79 8.70 -12.51
CA GLU A 43 -0.68 10.03 -11.88
C GLU A 43 0.36 10.03 -10.75
N PHE A 44 0.37 8.99 -9.93
CA PHE A 44 1.37 8.79 -8.90
C PHE A 44 2.81 8.70 -9.45
N ILE A 45 3.00 8.02 -10.59
CA ILE A 45 4.30 7.92 -11.26
C ILE A 45 4.72 9.25 -11.87
N GLU A 46 3.79 9.99 -12.47
CA GLU A 46 4.05 11.32 -13.04
C GLU A 46 4.52 12.31 -11.97
N SER A 47 3.89 12.30 -10.78
CA SER A 47 4.32 13.10 -9.62
C SER A 47 5.76 12.79 -9.15
N ARG A 48 6.33 11.66 -9.59
CA ARG A 48 7.69 11.17 -9.29
C ARG A 48 8.67 11.33 -10.46
N SER A 49 8.34 12.13 -11.45
CA SER A 49 9.22 12.45 -12.59
C SER A 49 10.62 12.98 -12.19
N HIS A 50 10.79 13.48 -10.97
CA HIS A 50 12.08 13.88 -10.41
C HIS A 50 12.99 12.70 -10.01
N LEU A 51 12.47 11.47 -9.90
CA LEU A 51 13.26 10.28 -9.59
C LEU A 51 14.01 9.77 -10.83
N SER A 52 15.07 9.00 -10.61
CA SER A 52 15.80 8.40 -11.73
C SER A 52 14.94 7.42 -12.52
N GLU A 53 15.15 7.36 -13.83
CA GLU A 53 14.46 6.42 -14.72
C GLU A 53 14.59 4.96 -14.25
N ALA A 54 15.76 4.59 -13.72
CA ALA A 54 16.00 3.28 -13.14
C ALA A 54 15.06 3.00 -11.96
N THR A 55 14.84 3.97 -11.07
CA THR A 55 13.92 3.84 -9.93
C THR A 55 12.48 3.68 -10.41
N ILE A 56 12.05 4.52 -11.36
CA ILE A 56 10.71 4.44 -11.95
C ILE A 56 10.49 3.06 -12.60
N LYS A 57 11.45 2.59 -13.40
CA LYS A 57 11.32 1.33 -14.15
C LYS A 57 11.41 0.07 -13.29
N TYR A 58 12.41 0.00 -12.42
CA TYR A 58 12.77 -1.24 -11.72
C TYR A 58 12.13 -1.37 -10.34
N THR A 59 11.84 -0.25 -9.67
CA THR A 59 11.16 -0.27 -8.38
C THR A 59 9.65 -0.17 -8.59
N TYR A 60 9.18 0.96 -9.12
CA TYR A 60 7.73 1.18 -9.25
C TYR A 60 7.11 0.39 -10.39
N GLY A 61 7.72 0.37 -11.57
CA GLY A 61 7.23 -0.39 -12.72
C GLY A 61 7.24 -1.90 -12.46
N ARG A 62 8.11 -2.40 -11.58
CA ARG A 62 8.07 -3.81 -11.18
C ARG A 62 6.87 -4.10 -10.28
N LEU A 63 6.59 -3.25 -9.30
CA LEU A 63 5.37 -3.40 -8.51
C LEU A 63 4.13 -3.30 -9.39
N GLU A 64 4.06 -2.32 -10.29
CA GLU A 64 2.93 -2.15 -11.20
C GLU A 64 2.59 -3.42 -11.99
N ARG A 65 3.62 -4.04 -12.61
CA ARG A 65 3.48 -5.30 -13.37
C ARG A 65 3.03 -6.50 -12.54
N LEU A 66 3.04 -6.41 -11.22
CA LEU A 66 2.59 -7.46 -10.31
C LEU A 66 1.23 -7.12 -9.68
N TRP A 67 1.08 -5.88 -9.23
CA TRP A 67 -0.09 -5.39 -8.53
C TRP A 67 -1.30 -5.21 -9.45
N LYS A 68 -1.15 -4.54 -10.61
CA LYS A 68 -2.26 -4.34 -11.54
C LYS A 68 -2.86 -5.67 -12.02
N PRO A 69 -2.06 -6.67 -12.48
CA PRO A 69 -2.62 -7.97 -12.87
C PRO A 69 -3.20 -8.77 -11.71
N PHE A 70 -2.69 -8.61 -10.49
CA PHE A 70 -3.28 -9.22 -9.29
C PHE A 70 -4.69 -8.69 -9.04
N CYS A 71 -4.85 -7.36 -9.12
CA CYS A 71 -6.12 -6.67 -8.92
C CYS A 71 -7.12 -6.99 -10.03
N GLU A 72 -6.68 -6.93 -11.30
CA GLU A 72 -7.50 -7.21 -12.47
C GLU A 72 -8.14 -8.60 -12.41
N LYS A 73 -7.36 -9.63 -12.05
CA LYS A 73 -7.86 -11.01 -11.91
C LYS A 73 -8.95 -11.18 -10.85
N ARG A 74 -9.08 -10.23 -9.93
CA ARG A 74 -10.03 -10.23 -8.81
C ARG A 74 -11.12 -9.17 -8.96
N GLY A 75 -11.10 -8.37 -10.01
CA GLY A 75 -12.04 -7.27 -10.20
C GLY A 75 -11.84 -6.12 -9.20
N ILE A 76 -10.62 -5.94 -8.69
CA ILE A 76 -10.26 -4.89 -7.72
C ILE A 76 -9.73 -3.68 -8.47
N ASN A 77 -10.10 -2.47 -8.06
CA ASN A 77 -9.41 -1.26 -8.54
C ASN A 77 -8.07 -1.12 -7.79
N PRO A 78 -6.91 -1.06 -8.48
CA PRO A 78 -5.59 -1.00 -7.84
C PRO A 78 -5.38 0.14 -6.84
N ALA A 79 -6.14 1.22 -6.95
CA ALA A 79 -6.09 2.36 -6.03
C ALA A 79 -7.11 2.29 -4.89
N PHE A 80 -8.02 1.31 -4.91
CA PHE A 80 -9.09 1.14 -3.92
C PHE A 80 -9.24 -0.32 -3.46
N PRO A 81 -8.15 -1.02 -3.08
CA PRO A 81 -8.25 -2.37 -2.55
C PRO A 81 -8.85 -2.38 -1.15
N ASP A 82 -9.46 -3.50 -0.77
CA ASP A 82 -9.65 -3.82 0.64
C ASP A 82 -8.30 -4.14 1.29
N PRO A 83 -8.09 -3.84 2.59
CA PRO A 83 -6.90 -4.33 3.31
C PRO A 83 -6.64 -5.83 3.14
N ASP A 84 -7.67 -6.66 3.07
CA ASP A 84 -7.52 -8.10 2.88
C ASP A 84 -6.94 -8.45 1.50
N ASP A 85 -7.27 -7.67 0.46
CA ASP A 85 -6.67 -7.84 -0.87
C ASP A 85 -5.17 -7.56 -0.86
N VAL A 86 -4.76 -6.57 -0.06
CA VAL A 86 -3.34 -6.20 0.10
C VAL A 86 -2.59 -7.28 0.89
N GLU A 87 -3.22 -7.82 1.94
CA GLU A 87 -2.69 -8.96 2.70
C GLU A 87 -2.49 -10.19 1.80
N ASP A 88 -3.51 -10.56 1.02
CA ASP A 88 -3.45 -11.68 0.07
C ASP A 88 -2.31 -11.52 -0.95
N PHE A 89 -2.11 -10.30 -1.44
CA PHE A 89 -1.02 -10.00 -2.35
C PHE A 89 0.34 -10.20 -1.67
N PHE A 90 0.53 -9.68 -0.47
CA PHE A 90 1.79 -9.86 0.25
C PHE A 90 2.05 -11.31 0.63
N ALA A 91 1.02 -12.05 1.07
CA ALA A 91 1.13 -13.48 1.35
C ALA A 91 1.60 -14.26 0.12
N GLN A 92 1.04 -13.98 -1.07
CA GLN A 92 1.49 -14.58 -2.32
C GLN A 92 2.94 -14.22 -2.67
N GLN A 93 3.34 -12.96 -2.48
CA GLN A 93 4.71 -12.53 -2.76
C GLN A 93 5.73 -13.16 -1.79
N LEU A 94 5.38 -13.30 -0.50
CA LEU A 94 6.24 -13.91 0.53
C LEU A 94 6.36 -15.43 0.38
N ALA A 95 5.37 -16.09 -0.23
CA ALA A 95 5.46 -17.52 -0.54
C ALA A 95 6.53 -17.81 -1.60
N GLU A 96 6.84 -16.85 -2.48
CA GLU A 96 7.74 -17.05 -3.62
C GLU A 96 9.11 -16.39 -3.48
N ARG A 97 9.25 -15.40 -2.59
CA ARG A 97 10.44 -14.52 -2.53
C ARG A 97 10.84 -14.24 -1.08
N SER A 98 12.10 -13.85 -0.89
CA SER A 98 12.58 -13.45 0.43
C SER A 98 11.88 -12.21 0.94
N ILE A 99 11.72 -12.11 2.27
CA ILE A 99 11.12 -10.95 2.94
C ILE A 99 11.78 -9.63 2.52
N GLN A 100 13.12 -9.60 2.40
CA GLN A 100 13.86 -8.42 1.91
C GLN A 100 13.39 -8.00 0.52
N THR A 101 13.30 -8.96 -0.40
CA THR A 101 12.88 -8.66 -1.78
C THR A 101 11.45 -8.12 -1.81
N VAL A 102 10.54 -8.75 -1.06
CA VAL A 102 9.14 -8.31 -1.00
C VAL A 102 9.04 -6.93 -0.35
N TYR A 103 9.80 -6.68 0.71
CA TYR A 103 9.86 -5.40 1.38
C TYR A 103 10.31 -4.27 0.42
N ASP A 104 11.49 -4.38 -0.17
CA ASP A 104 12.10 -3.31 -0.98
C ASP A 104 11.29 -3.02 -2.25
N SER A 105 10.78 -4.07 -2.89
CA SER A 105 10.26 -3.97 -4.25
C SER A 105 8.75 -4.17 -4.37
N ARG A 106 8.03 -4.40 -3.26
CA ARG A 106 6.56 -4.40 -3.22
C ARG A 106 6.01 -3.57 -2.08
N PHE A 107 6.39 -3.87 -0.85
CA PHE A 107 5.85 -3.17 0.32
C PHE A 107 6.15 -1.67 0.27
N VAL A 108 7.43 -1.28 0.15
CA VAL A 108 7.82 0.15 0.17
C VAL A 108 7.16 0.95 -0.96
N PRO A 109 7.15 0.49 -2.22
CA PRO A 109 6.54 1.27 -3.29
C PRO A 109 5.00 1.32 -3.18
N LEU A 110 4.34 0.25 -2.73
CA LEU A 110 2.88 0.23 -2.54
C LEU A 110 2.46 1.09 -1.35
N PHE A 111 3.22 1.03 -0.25
CA PHE A 111 3.04 1.90 0.89
C PHE A 111 3.13 3.38 0.50
N LYS A 112 4.14 3.75 -0.30
CA LYS A 112 4.31 5.13 -0.80
C LYS A 112 3.18 5.57 -1.72
N PHE A 113 2.60 4.65 -2.49
CA PHE A 113 1.43 4.91 -3.32
C PHE A 113 0.23 5.33 -2.49
N PHE A 114 -0.12 4.54 -1.48
CA PHE A 114 -1.23 4.89 -0.59
C PHE A 114 -0.93 6.06 0.35
N GLU A 115 0.34 6.28 0.72
CA GLU A 115 0.74 7.50 1.43
C GLU A 115 0.51 8.73 0.55
N TRP A 116 0.80 8.67 -0.75
CA TRP A 116 0.52 9.77 -1.67
C TRP A 116 -0.98 10.02 -1.84
N LEU A 117 -1.78 8.97 -2.02
CA LEU A 117 -3.25 9.08 -2.11
C LEU A 117 -3.86 9.73 -0.87
N LEU A 118 -3.38 9.36 0.32
CA LEU A 118 -3.85 9.92 1.60
C LEU A 118 -3.52 11.41 1.77
N HIS A 119 -2.42 11.89 1.17
CA HIS A 119 -2.01 13.29 1.27
C HIS A 119 -2.57 14.17 0.14
N HIS A 120 -3.05 13.57 -0.96
CA HIS A 120 -3.60 14.33 -2.07
C HIS A 120 -5.04 14.77 -1.75
N THR A 121 -5.31 16.07 -1.82
CA THR A 121 -6.63 16.63 -1.46
C THR A 121 -7.76 16.23 -2.41
N GLU A 122 -7.41 15.71 -3.59
CA GLU A 122 -8.36 15.34 -4.65
C GLU A 122 -8.86 13.90 -4.55
N TYR A 123 -8.25 13.08 -3.68
CA TYR A 123 -8.64 11.69 -3.49
C TYR A 123 -9.29 11.47 -2.12
N PRO A 124 -10.24 10.52 -2.02
CA PRO A 124 -11.09 10.37 -0.84
C PRO A 124 -10.45 9.51 0.25
N HIS A 125 -9.21 9.03 0.06
CA HIS A 125 -8.54 8.10 0.96
C HIS A 125 -8.44 8.67 2.38
N ARG A 126 -8.91 7.89 3.36
CA ARG A 126 -8.86 8.23 4.80
C ARG A 126 -7.92 7.34 5.60
N TYR A 127 -7.43 6.28 4.99
CA TYR A 127 -6.51 5.32 5.58
C TYR A 127 -5.60 4.74 4.50
N ASN A 128 -4.51 4.11 4.95
CA ASN A 128 -3.60 3.39 4.08
C ASN A 128 -3.89 1.88 4.19
N PRO A 129 -4.40 1.22 3.14
CA PRO A 129 -4.75 -0.21 3.20
C PRO A 129 -3.54 -1.11 3.43
N VAL A 130 -2.31 -0.69 3.05
CA VAL A 130 -1.07 -1.41 3.39
C VAL A 130 -0.81 -1.43 4.89
N VAL A 131 -1.14 -0.34 5.58
CA VAL A 131 -0.99 -0.26 7.04
C VAL A 131 -2.10 -1.03 7.74
N MET A 132 -3.34 -0.98 7.23
CA MET A 132 -4.42 -1.81 7.76
C MET A 132 -4.13 -3.30 7.61
N ALA A 133 -3.61 -3.73 6.45
CA ALA A 133 -3.14 -5.10 6.26
C ALA A 133 -2.03 -5.48 7.25
N ALA A 134 -1.18 -4.53 7.66
CA ALA A 134 -0.18 -4.79 8.70
C ALA A 134 -0.76 -4.87 10.12
N VAL A 135 -1.94 -4.31 10.37
CA VAL A 135 -2.64 -4.41 11.66
C VAL A 135 -3.41 -5.72 11.76
N SER A 136 -4.11 -6.13 10.70
CA SER A 136 -5.00 -7.30 10.72
C SER A 136 -4.37 -8.59 10.15
N GLY A 137 -3.37 -8.47 9.28
CA GLY A 137 -2.80 -9.56 8.49
C GLY A 137 -1.39 -9.98 8.92
N GLU A 138 -1.06 -11.25 8.69
CA GLU A 138 0.23 -11.84 9.06
C GLU A 138 1.35 -11.40 8.10
N ALA A 139 1.11 -11.45 6.79
CA ALA A 139 2.09 -11.08 5.78
C ALA A 139 2.40 -9.58 5.84
N GLY A 140 1.37 -8.75 5.98
CA GLY A 140 1.48 -7.31 6.21
C GLY A 140 2.27 -7.02 7.47
N PHE A 141 1.96 -7.67 8.60
CA PHE A 141 2.67 -7.45 9.86
C PHE A 141 4.15 -7.83 9.75
N ARG A 142 4.48 -8.96 9.12
CA ARG A 142 5.88 -9.36 8.89
C ARG A 142 6.67 -8.33 8.06
N LEU A 143 6.05 -7.75 7.04
CA LEU A 143 6.67 -6.68 6.24
C LEU A 143 6.79 -5.37 7.04
N TRP A 144 5.87 -5.12 7.97
CA TRP A 144 5.99 -4.01 8.92
C TRP A 144 7.14 -4.22 9.89
N GLU A 145 7.29 -5.41 10.47
CA GLU A 145 8.46 -5.74 11.32
C GLU A 145 9.75 -5.52 10.55
N LYS A 146 9.80 -5.95 9.28
CA LYS A 146 10.95 -5.70 8.41
C LYS A 146 11.22 -4.20 8.22
N ARG A 147 10.18 -3.37 8.12
CA ARG A 147 10.32 -1.91 8.09
C ARG A 147 10.97 -1.37 9.36
N LEU A 148 10.61 -1.89 10.53
CA LEU A 148 11.18 -1.46 11.82
C LEU A 148 12.67 -1.77 11.90
N GLU A 149 13.07 -2.97 11.46
CA GLU A 149 14.47 -3.38 11.35
C GLU A 149 15.26 -2.40 10.47
N GLU A 150 14.74 -2.08 9.28
CA GLU A 150 15.38 -1.16 8.32
C GLU A 150 15.40 0.30 8.82
N CYS A 151 14.49 0.68 9.72
CA CYS A 151 14.47 1.98 10.36
C CYS A 151 15.34 2.05 11.63
N GLY A 152 15.93 0.94 12.06
CA GLY A 152 16.71 0.86 13.32
C GLY A 152 15.86 1.02 14.58
N VAL A 153 14.60 0.60 14.54
CA VAL A 153 13.69 0.63 15.70
C VAL A 153 13.79 -0.72 16.40
N GLU A 154 14.42 -0.75 17.57
CA GLU A 154 14.44 -1.95 18.42
C GLU A 154 13.05 -2.17 19.05
N LYS A 155 12.63 -3.44 19.14
CA LYS A 155 11.34 -3.87 19.70
C LYS A 155 11.25 -3.65 21.20
#